data_AF-A0A1A8GSX4-F1
#
_entry.id   AF-A0A1A8GSX4-F1
#
_cell.length_a   1.000
_cell.length_b   1.000
_cell.length_c   1.000
_cell.angle_alpha   90.00
_cell.angle_beta   90.00
_cell.angle_gamma   90.00
#
_symmetry.space_group_name_H-M   'P 1'
#
loop_
_entity.id
_entity.type
_entity.pdbx_description
1 polymer ?
#
loop_
_entity_poly.entity_id
_entity_poly.type
_entity_poly.pdbx_seq_one_letter_code
_entity_poly.pdbx_strand_id
1 'polypeptide(L)'
;NLQHPMWGASLTAFERLLKPVYDNGFNLPRGTTDRVHNGYRLPLPRLVSTTMIGTETITPDDRYTHMLMQWGQFLDHDLDWTV
;
A
#
# COMPACT_ATOMS: atom_id res chain seq x y z
N ASN A 1 -14.52 -21.29 4.07
CA ASN A 1 -14.76 -21.68 5.49
C ASN A 1 -16.24 -22.10 5.62
N LEU A 2 -16.57 -23.28 6.18
CA LEU A 2 -17.96 -23.78 6.19
C LEU A 2 -18.92 -22.95 7.06
N GLN A 3 -18.41 -22.34 8.14
CA GLN A 3 -19.20 -21.48 9.04
C GLN A 3 -19.24 -20.03 8.51
N HIS A 4 -18.20 -19.64 7.77
CA HIS A 4 -18.08 -18.30 7.18
C HIS A 4 -17.72 -18.40 5.68
N PRO A 5 -18.69 -18.71 4.81
CA PRO A 5 -18.42 -19.00 3.40
C PRO A 5 -17.71 -17.87 2.63
N MET A 6 -17.92 -16.62 3.03
CA MET A 6 -17.35 -15.44 2.35
C MET A 6 -15.91 -15.10 2.79
N TRP A 7 -15.37 -15.72 3.84
CA TRP A 7 -14.01 -15.43 4.27
C TRP A 7 -12.99 -15.92 3.25
N GLY A 8 -12.21 -14.99 2.69
CA GLY A 8 -11.24 -15.26 1.63
C GLY A 8 -11.87 -15.49 0.25
N ALA A 9 -13.18 -15.29 0.09
CA ALA A 9 -13.81 -15.34 -1.22
C ALA A 9 -13.37 -14.14 -2.06
N SER A 10 -13.15 -14.35 -3.37
CA SER A 10 -12.81 -13.27 -4.29
C SER A 10 -13.93 -12.23 -4.40
N LEU A 11 -13.59 -11.03 -4.88
CA LEU A 11 -14.53 -9.91 -5.08
C LEU A 11 -15.26 -9.48 -3.79
N THR A 12 -14.62 -9.69 -2.64
CA THR A 12 -15.07 -9.15 -1.35
C THR A 12 -14.15 -8.01 -0.90
N ALA A 13 -14.65 -7.14 -0.02
CA ALA A 13 -13.84 -6.05 0.50
C ALA A 13 -12.71 -6.58 1.40
N PHE A 14 -11.56 -5.88 1.42
CA PHE A 14 -10.50 -6.18 2.38
C PHE A 14 -10.98 -6.05 3.82
N GLU A 15 -10.54 -6.99 4.64
CA GLU A 15 -10.67 -6.89 6.10
C GLU A 15 -9.82 -5.72 6.61
N ARG A 16 -10.41 -4.87 7.46
CA ARG A 16 -9.72 -3.71 8.02
C ARG A 16 -9.18 -4.05 9.41
N LEU A 17 -7.88 -4.33 9.49
CA LEU A 17 -7.18 -4.53 10.77
C LEU A 17 -7.20 -3.28 11.68
N LEU A 18 -7.30 -2.08 11.09
CA LEU A 18 -7.43 -0.80 11.78
C LEU A 18 -8.52 0.05 11.14
N LYS A 19 -9.10 0.99 11.91
CA LYS A 19 -10.08 1.95 11.39
C LYS A 19 -9.48 2.79 10.25
N PRO A 20 -10.20 3.01 9.15
CA PRO A 20 -9.71 3.84 8.05
C PRO A 20 -9.61 5.30 8.48
N VAL A 21 -8.66 6.03 7.88
CA VAL A 21 -8.46 7.46 8.14
C VAL A 21 -8.52 8.22 6.81
N TYR A 22 -9.67 8.81 6.54
CA TYR A 22 -9.91 9.68 5.40
C TYR A 22 -9.89 11.15 5.83
N ASP A 23 -9.69 12.04 4.87
CA ASP A 23 -9.58 13.48 5.09
C ASP A 23 -10.86 14.10 5.64
N ASN A 24 -12.02 13.62 5.20
CA ASN A 24 -13.34 13.96 5.73
C ASN A 24 -13.90 12.91 6.70
N GLY A 25 -13.10 11.92 7.11
CA GLY A 25 -13.55 10.80 7.93
C GLY A 25 -14.42 9.77 7.22
N PHE A 26 -14.61 9.87 5.90
CA PHE A 26 -15.46 8.95 5.15
C PHE A 26 -14.82 8.39 3.87
N ASN A 27 -14.49 9.24 2.90
CA ASN A 27 -14.09 8.78 1.57
C ASN A 27 -13.03 9.63 0.86
N LEU A 28 -12.78 10.86 1.30
CA LEU A 28 -11.76 11.71 0.66
C LEU A 28 -10.36 11.23 1.06
N PRO A 29 -9.49 10.85 0.11
CA PRO A 29 -8.11 10.52 0.44
C PRO A 29 -7.41 11.69 1.13
N ARG A 30 -6.52 11.38 2.07
CA ARG A 30 -5.76 12.41 2.79
C ARG A 30 -4.85 13.20 1.85
N GLY A 31 -4.72 14.50 2.10
CA GLY A 31 -3.91 15.39 1.26
C GLY A 31 -4.62 15.93 0.01
N THR A 32 -5.92 15.65 -0.16
CA THR A 32 -6.75 16.26 -1.22
C THR A 32 -7.29 17.64 -0.85
N THR A 33 -7.23 18.02 0.43
CA THR A 33 -7.57 19.35 0.93
C THR A 33 -6.39 19.98 1.67
N ASP A 34 -6.53 21.24 2.09
CA ASP A 34 -5.55 21.95 2.93
C ASP A 34 -5.54 21.52 4.41
N ARG A 35 -6.26 20.44 4.75
CA ARG A 35 -6.36 19.94 6.12
C ARG A 35 -4.99 19.55 6.67
N VAL A 36 -4.75 19.95 7.91
CA VAL A 36 -3.58 19.58 8.68
C VAL A 36 -3.86 18.26 9.41
N HIS A 37 -2.89 17.34 9.35
CA HIS A 37 -2.93 16.07 10.06
C HIS A 37 -1.81 16.03 11.10
N ASN A 38 -2.16 15.82 12.37
CA ASN A 38 -1.20 15.80 13.49
C ASN A 38 -0.27 17.02 13.53
N GLY A 39 -0.78 18.21 13.18
CA GLY A 39 -0.01 19.46 13.16
C GLY A 39 0.76 19.72 11.85
N TYR A 40 0.74 18.82 10.87
CA TYR A 40 1.46 18.97 9.60
C TYR A 40 0.58 18.83 8.36
N ARG A 41 0.92 19.54 7.28
CA ARG A 41 0.39 19.26 5.94
C ARG A 41 1.06 18.01 5.39
N LEU A 42 0.31 17.16 4.70
CA LEU A 42 0.90 16.00 4.04
C LEU A 42 1.71 16.44 2.82
N PRO A 43 2.95 15.93 2.65
CA PRO A 43 3.74 16.22 1.46
C PRO A 43 3.14 15.53 0.23
N LEU A 44 3.41 16.09 -0.95
CA LEU A 44 3.08 15.42 -2.20
C LEU A 44 3.85 14.08 -2.29
N PRO A 45 3.20 12.96 -2.63
CA PRO A 45 3.88 11.67 -2.76
C PRO A 45 5.07 11.72 -3.72
N ARG A 46 4.97 12.51 -4.80
CA ARG A 46 6.07 12.70 -5.76
C ARG A 46 7.29 13.37 -5.11
N LEU A 47 7.06 14.38 -4.26
CA LEU A 47 8.15 15.07 -3.56
C LEU A 47 8.90 14.10 -2.66
N VAL A 48 8.18 13.27 -1.89
CA VAL A 48 8.78 12.24 -1.02
C VAL A 48 9.60 11.26 -1.86
N SER A 49 9.05 10.77 -2.96
CA SER A 49 9.74 9.85 -3.88
C SER A 49 11.05 10.45 -4.41
N THR A 50 11.03 11.69 -4.89
CA THR A 50 12.21 12.30 -5.52
C THR A 50 13.26 12.78 -4.52
N THR A 51 12.85 13.17 -3.31
CA THR A 51 13.78 13.74 -2.31
C THR A 51 14.34 12.71 -1.35
N MET A 52 13.60 11.63 -1.05
CA MET A 52 14.00 10.64 -0.05
C MET A 52 14.33 9.26 -0.63
N ILE A 53 13.63 8.83 -1.68
CA ILE A 53 13.73 7.45 -2.20
C ILE A 53 14.63 7.37 -3.43
N GLY A 54 14.71 8.43 -4.23
CA GLY A 54 15.56 8.49 -5.42
C GLY A 54 17.02 8.23 -5.08
N THR A 55 17.69 7.42 -5.90
CA THR A 55 19.11 7.09 -5.77
C THR A 55 19.77 7.05 -7.14
N GLU A 56 21.02 7.49 -7.22
CA GLU A 56 21.88 7.33 -8.40
C GLU A 56 22.69 6.03 -8.34
N THR A 57 22.65 5.33 -7.20
CA THR A 57 23.47 4.14 -6.94
C THR A 57 22.58 2.96 -6.54
N ILE A 58 22.94 1.78 -7.05
CA ILE A 58 22.23 0.53 -6.76
C ILE A 58 23.24 -0.43 -6.15
N THR A 59 22.90 -0.99 -4.99
CA THR A 59 23.70 -2.02 -4.32
C THR A 59 23.09 -3.40 -4.60
N PRO A 60 23.82 -4.34 -5.24
CA PRO A 60 23.33 -5.70 -5.44
C PRO A 60 23.26 -6.47 -4.12
N ASP A 61 22.27 -7.36 -4.00
CA ASP A 61 22.24 -8.37 -2.93
C ASP A 61 23.04 -9.60 -3.37
N ASP A 62 24.00 -10.03 -2.56
CA ASP A 62 24.93 -11.13 -2.83
C ASP A 62 24.42 -12.50 -2.33
N ARG A 63 23.31 -12.53 -1.59
CA ARG A 63 22.71 -13.74 -1.03
C ARG A 63 21.50 -14.21 -1.81
N TYR A 64 20.73 -13.29 -2.39
CA TYR A 64 19.48 -13.60 -3.07
C TYR A 64 19.52 -13.23 -4.55
N THR A 65 18.98 -14.12 -5.37
CA THR A 65 18.80 -13.84 -6.80
C THR A 65 17.60 -12.92 -7.02
N HIS A 66 17.53 -12.32 -8.21
CA HIS A 66 16.39 -11.50 -8.61
C HIS A 66 15.05 -12.27 -8.60
N MET A 67 15.09 -13.60 -8.65
CA MET A 67 13.90 -14.44 -8.54
C MET A 67 13.17 -14.29 -7.20
N LEU A 68 13.84 -13.84 -6.14
CA LEU A 68 13.18 -13.57 -4.86
C LEU A 68 12.10 -12.47 -5.01
N MET A 69 12.45 -11.36 -5.67
CA MET A 69 11.51 -10.28 -5.94
C MET A 69 10.42 -10.73 -6.91
N GLN A 70 10.81 -11.44 -7.99
CA GLN A 70 9.86 -11.92 -8.99
C GLN A 70 8.83 -12.90 -8.41
N TRP A 71 9.25 -13.78 -7.51
CA TRP A 71 8.34 -14.67 -6.78
C TRP A 71 7.40 -13.91 -5.86
N GLY A 72 7.88 -12.83 -5.22
CA GLY A 72 7.04 -11.92 -4.45
C GLY A 72 5.89 -11.34 -5.27
N GLN A 73 6.18 -10.82 -6.47
CA GLN A 73 5.14 -10.32 -7.38
C GLN A 73 4.18 -11.42 -7.85
N PHE A 74 4.72 -12.61 -8.15
CA PHE A 74 3.88 -13.74 -8.54
C PHE A 74 2.88 -14.13 -7.43
N LEU A 75 3.35 -14.17 -6.18
CA LEU A 75 2.51 -14.50 -5.02
C LEU A 75 1.50 -13.38 -4.70
N ASP A 76 1.92 -12.12 -4.78
CA ASP A 76 1.04 -10.95 -4.62
C ASP A 76 -0.20 -11.05 -5.54
N HIS A 77 0.02 -11.39 -6.81
CA HIS A 77 -1.05 -11.55 -7.79
C HIS A 77 -1.99 -12.75 -7.55
N ASP A 78 -1.62 -13.71 -6.69
CA ASP A 78 -2.52 -14.80 -6.25
C ASP A 78 -3.33 -14.42 -5.01
N LEU A 79 -2.79 -13.52 -4.19
CA LEU A 79 -3.40 -13.12 -2.91
C LEU A 79 -4.40 -11.99 -3.07
N ASP A 80 -4.09 -10.97 -3.86
CA ASP A 80 -4.98 -9.84 -4.04
C ASP A 80 -4.86 -9.12 -5.37
N TRP A 81 -5.96 -8.46 -5.74
CA TRP A 81 -6.06 -7.55 -6.86
C TRP A 81 -7.14 -6.53 -6.55
N THR A 82 -6.78 -5.24 -6.53
CA THR A 82 -7.74 -4.14 -6.30
C THR A 82 -8.20 -3.58 -7.64
N VAL A 83 -9.52 -3.54 -7.84
CA VAL A 83 -10.18 -3.08 -9.08
C VAL A 83 -10.31 -1.56 -9.17
#